data_AF-A0A841GW16-F1
#
_entry.id   AF-A0A841GW16-F1
#
_cell.length_a   1.000
_cell.length_b   1.000
_cell.length_c   1.000
_cell.angle_alpha   90.00
_cell.angle_beta   90.00
_cell.angle_gamma   90.00
#
_symmetry.space_group_name_H-M   'P 1'
#
loop_
_entity.id
_entity.type
_entity.pdbx_description
1 polymer ?
#
loop_
_entity_poly.entity_id
_entity_poly.type
_entity_poly.pdbx_seq_one_letter_code
_entity_poly.pdbx_strand_id
1 'polypeptide(L)' 'MNFKTATDQLTDCLSHADIAVAAGVSVQSIRQARLDPSNPNFRSPPSDWKSVLAKLATERGERWTELAKELERE' A
#
# COMPACT_ATOMS: atom_id res chain seq x y z
N MET A 1 12.09 2.03 7.04
CA MET A 1 10.73 1.65 6.59
C MET A 1 10.72 0.17 6.24
N ASN A 2 9.85 -0.64 6.85
CA ASN A 2 9.62 -2.05 6.46
C ASN A 2 8.26 -2.17 5.75
N PHE A 3 7.98 -3.34 5.14
CA PHE A 3 6.74 -3.56 4.37
C PHE A 3 5.48 -3.37 5.21
N LYS A 4 5.47 -3.90 6.45
CA LYS A 4 4.34 -3.73 7.37
C LYS A 4 4.08 -2.26 7.66
N THR A 5 5.08 -1.49 8.07
CA THR A 5 4.94 -0.06 8.34
C THR A 5 4.46 0.74 7.12
N ALA A 6 5.01 0.45 5.93
CA ALA A 6 4.61 1.15 4.70
C ALA A 6 3.17 0.83 4.31
N THR A 7 2.76 -0.44 4.41
CA THR A 7 1.37 -0.83 4.14
C THR A 7 0.41 -0.30 5.20
N ASP A 8 0.80 -0.26 6.48
CA ASP A 8 0.00 0.33 7.56
C ASP A 8 -0.31 1.80 7.27
N GLN A 9 0.71 2.61 6.91
CA GLN A 9 0.53 4.02 6.56
C GLN A 9 -0.34 4.24 5.32
N LEU A 10 -0.24 3.35 4.32
CA LEU A 10 -1.13 3.43 3.15
C LEU A 10 -2.56 3.00 3.49
N THR A 11 -2.74 2.15 4.50
CA THR A 11 -4.05 1.57 4.78
C THR A 11 -5.07 2.49 5.42
N ASP A 12 -4.63 3.63 5.93
CA ASP A 12 -5.53 4.72 6.29
C ASP A 12 -6.38 5.18 5.10
N CYS A 13 -5.93 4.89 3.87
CA CYS A 13 -6.54 5.38 2.64
C CYS A 13 -6.72 4.32 1.54
N LEU A 14 -6.04 3.17 1.64
CA LEU A 14 -6.07 2.05 0.69
C LEU A 14 -6.33 0.73 1.42
N SER A 15 -7.09 -0.19 0.84
CA SER A 15 -7.23 -1.53 1.42
C SER A 15 -6.02 -2.41 1.08
N HIS A 16 -5.84 -3.53 1.81
CA HIS A 16 -4.88 -4.57 1.37
C HIS A 16 -5.24 -5.14 0.00
N ALA A 17 -6.51 -5.06 -0.41
CA ALA A 17 -6.92 -5.47 -1.75
C ALA A 17 -6.39 -4.52 -2.82
N ASP A 18 -6.44 -3.21 -2.59
CA ASP A 18 -5.87 -2.21 -3.52
C ASP A 18 -4.36 -2.41 -3.68
N ILE A 19 -3.67 -2.64 -2.56
CA ILE A 19 -2.23 -2.93 -2.56
C ILE A 19 -1.94 -4.23 -3.31
N ALA A 20 -2.75 -5.27 -3.10
CA ALA A 20 -2.59 -6.57 -3.76
C ALA A 20 -2.77 -6.44 -5.29
N VAL A 21 -3.78 -5.70 -5.73
CA VAL A 21 -4.03 -5.41 -7.15
C VAL A 21 -2.84 -4.67 -7.75
N ALA A 22 -2.35 -3.61 -7.10
CA ALA A 22 -1.23 -2.83 -7.61
C ALA A 22 0.08 -3.62 -7.65
N ALA A 23 0.29 -4.53 -6.70
CA ALA A 23 1.46 -5.40 -6.64
C ALA A 23 1.33 -6.67 -7.49
N GLY A 24 0.18 -6.91 -8.15
CA GLY A 24 -0.05 -8.11 -8.96
C GLY A 24 -0.05 -9.42 -8.16
N VAL A 25 -0.44 -9.38 -6.89
CA VAL A 25 -0.44 -10.55 -5.99
C VAL A 25 -1.79 -10.75 -5.31
N SER A 26 -1.95 -11.86 -4.58
CA SER A 26 -3.16 -12.08 -3.78
C SER A 26 -3.17 -11.23 -2.49
N VAL A 27 -4.36 -10.94 -1.97
CA VAL A 27 -4.52 -10.28 -0.65
C VAL A 27 -3.86 -11.11 0.46
N GLN A 28 -3.89 -12.45 0.35
CA GLN A 28 -3.23 -13.34 1.30
C GLN A 28 -1.71 -13.15 1.28
N SER A 29 -1.10 -12.94 0.11
CA SER A 29 0.34 -12.65 -0.01
C SER A 29 0.70 -11.36 0.74
N ILE A 30 -0.12 -10.31 0.62
CA ILE A 30 0.04 -9.06 1.37
C ILE A 30 -0.07 -9.31 2.88
N ARG A 31 -1.09 -10.07 3.32
CA ARG A 31 -1.29 -10.39 4.74
C ARG A 31 -0.13 -11.20 5.33
N GLN A 32 0.34 -12.23 4.62
CA GLN A 32 1.47 -13.07 5.04
C GLN A 32 2.78 -12.28 5.12
N ALA A 33 3.01 -11.36 4.18
CA ALA A 33 4.18 -10.49 4.19
C ALA A 33 4.17 -9.42 5.28
N ARG A 34 3.02 -9.18 5.91
CA ARG A 34 2.85 -8.28 7.06
C ARG A 34 2.96 -8.98 8.41
N LEU A 35 3.06 -10.32 8.44
CA LEU A 35 3.24 -11.08 9.68
C LEU A 35 4.64 -10.84 10.27
N ASP A 36 4.79 -11.17 11.55
CA ASP A 36 6.11 -11.23 12.18
C ASP A 36 6.99 -12.26 11.44
N PRO A 37 8.29 -11.97 11.16
CA PRO A 37 9.18 -12.91 10.49
C PRO A 37 9.34 -14.27 11.19
N SER A 38 9.09 -14.34 12.50
CA SER A 38 9.09 -15.60 13.26
C SER A 38 7.82 -16.45 13.06
N ASN A 39 6.76 -15.88 12.46
CA ASN A 39 5.53 -16.61 12.19
C ASN A 39 5.75 -17.64 11.07
N PRO A 40 5.33 -18.91 11.22
CA PRO A 40 5.54 -19.95 10.21
C PRO A 40 4.84 -19.66 8.87
N ASN A 41 3.82 -18.81 8.89
CA ASN A 41 3.09 -18.38 7.70
C ASN A 41 3.66 -17.10 7.07
N PHE A 42 4.74 -16.52 7.64
CA PHE A 42 5.41 -15.38 7.04
C PHE A 42 5.94 -15.72 5.66
N ARG A 43 5.80 -14.78 4.73
CA ARG A 43 6.37 -14.84 3.38
C ARG A 43 7.04 -13.51 3.09
N SER A 44 8.16 -13.53 2.38
CA SER A 44 8.83 -12.29 1.99
C SER A 44 7.89 -11.41 1.15
N PRO A 45 7.92 -10.08 1.34
CA PRO A 45 7.20 -9.14 0.47
C PRO A 45 7.61 -9.30 -1.01
N PRO A 46 6.74 -8.93 -1.97
CA PRO A 46 7.09 -8.87 -3.40
C PRO A 46 8.35 -8.04 -3.64
N SER A 47 9.27 -8.45 -4.50
CA SER A 47 10.60 -7.81 -4.64
C SER A 47 10.56 -6.32 -4.98
N ASP A 48 9.54 -5.88 -5.69
CA ASP A 48 9.30 -4.52 -6.16
C ASP A 48 8.32 -3.72 -5.27
N TRP A 49 7.94 -4.24 -4.10
CA TRP A 49 6.91 -3.66 -3.24
C TRP A 49 7.12 -2.17 -2.96
N LYS A 50 8.38 -1.73 -2.78
CA LYS A 50 8.69 -0.32 -2.51
C LYS A 50 8.26 0.60 -3.64
N SER A 51 8.55 0.18 -4.88
CA SER A 51 8.19 0.93 -6.09
C SER A 51 6.67 1.00 -6.25
N VAL A 52 6.00 -0.13 -6.07
CA VAL A 52 4.53 -0.23 -6.14
C VAL A 52 3.85 0.67 -5.09
N LEU A 53 4.28 0.56 -3.82
CA LEU A 53 3.69 1.37 -2.74
C LEU A 53 3.99 2.86 -2.91
N ALA A 54 5.19 3.22 -3.38
CA ALA A 54 5.53 4.62 -3.67
C ALA A 54 4.64 5.19 -4.79
N LYS A 55 4.44 4.43 -5.87
CA LYS A 55 3.54 4.83 -6.96
C LYS A 55 2.11 5.03 -6.46
N LEU A 56 1.57 4.08 -5.69
CA LEU A 56 0.24 4.19 -5.09
C LEU A 56 0.10 5.41 -4.18
N ALA A 57 1.11 5.69 -3.34
CA ALA A 57 1.12 6.84 -2.47
C ALA A 57 1.06 8.16 -3.27
N THR A 58 1.87 8.28 -4.32
CA THR A 58 1.91 9.45 -5.19
C THR A 58 0.58 9.65 -5.91
N GLU A 59 0.05 8.62 -6.58
CA GLU A 59 -1.22 8.71 -7.31
C GLU A 59 -2.37 9.11 -6.39
N ARG A 60 -2.37 8.63 -5.15
CA ARG A 60 -3.39 9.01 -4.17
C ARG A 60 -3.21 10.45 -3.69
N GLY A 61 -1.97 10.87 -3.42
CA GLY A 61 -1.64 12.24 -3.05
C GLY A 61 -2.04 13.27 -4.11
N GLU A 62 -1.84 12.93 -5.39
CA GLU A 62 -2.29 13.75 -6.52
C GLU A 62 -3.81 13.91 -6.55
N ARG A 63 -4.57 12.82 -6.36
CA ARG A 63 -6.05 12.89 -6.31
C ARG A 63 -6.56 13.77 -5.18
N TRP A 64 -5.97 13.69 -3.99
CA TRP A 64 -6.35 14.57 -2.88
C TRP A 64 -5.98 16.02 -3.10
N THR A 65 -4.81 16.26 -3.72
CA THR A 65 -4.38 17.60 -4.09
C THR A 65 -5.35 18.22 -5.10
N GLU A 66 -5.82 17.44 -6.07
CA GLU A 66 -6.80 17.91 -7.04
C GLU A 66 -8.17 18.18 -6.40
N LEU A 67 -8.65 17.28 -5.56
CA LEU A 67 -9.88 17.50 -4.79
C LEU A 67 -9.82 18.77 -3.94
N ALA A 68 -8.69 19.02 -3.27
CA ALA A 68 -8.51 20.24 -2.48
C ALA A 68 -8.62 21.51 -3.35
N LYS A 69 -8.00 21.52 -4.54
CA LYS A 69 -8.10 22.65 -5.48
C LYS A 69 -9.51 22.85 -6.01
N GLU A 70 -10.25 21.77 -6.25
CA GLU A 70 -11.65 21.86 -6.69
C GLU A 70 -12.50 22.54 -5.61
N LEU A 71 -12.34 22.12 -4.34
CA LEU A 71 -13.05 22.69 -3.20
C LEU A 71 -12.66 24.14 -2.89
N GLU A 72 -11.42 24.55 -3.15
CA GLU A 72 -10.97 25.95 -2.99
C GLU A 72 -11.54 26.91 -4.05
N ARG A 73 -12.08 26.39 -5.15
CA ARG A 73 -12.65 27.20 -6.26
C ARG A 73 -14.16 27.43 -6.11
N GLU A 74 -14.82 26.72 -5.18
CA GLU A 74 -16.22 26.93 -4.79
C GLU A 74 -16.37 28.10 -3.80
#